data_AF-W0DJ78-F1
#
_entry.id   AF-W0DJ78-F1
#
_cell.length_a   1.000
_cell.length_b   1.000
_cell.length_c   1.000
_cell.angle_alpha   90.00
_cell.angle_beta   90.00
_cell.angle_gamma   90.00
#
_symmetry.space_group_name_H-M   'P 1'
#
loop_
_entity.id
_entity.type
_entity.pdbx_description
1 polymer ?
#
loop_
_entity_poly.entity_id
_entity_poly.type
_entity_poly.pdbx_seq_one_letter_code
_entity_poly.pdbx_strand_id
1 'polypeptide(L)'
;MQVDPNHNEGGARMKHLTTSMLVAGCLTAFTHVSVATADDGMFIIRDTTDSPAELAARIRQYAEGHDDWLFLSEHPLKGGEVTIMKICYPPIGPDFFQADMKASAMLPCGNLAIYEEGDITRMSLLHPRFMNELYPDPNLERAGDKALPAFEAMLDTVFD
;
A
#
# COMPACT_ATOMS: atom_id res chain seq x y z
N MET A 1 42.62 56.58 10.24
CA MET A 1 43.87 57.38 10.32
C MET A 1 43.96 57.80 11.79
N GLN A 2 44.83 57.31 12.67
CA GLN A 2 46.17 56.72 12.62
C GLN A 2 46.27 55.60 13.70
N VAL A 3 46.73 54.39 13.36
CA VAL A 3 48.09 53.82 13.55
C VAL A 3 48.30 53.13 14.92
N ASP A 4 48.32 51.79 14.89
CA ASP A 4 48.93 50.88 15.89
C ASP A 4 50.46 51.03 15.92
N PRO A 5 51.14 50.59 16.99
CA PRO A 5 51.98 49.40 16.80
C PRO A 5 52.10 48.45 18.02
N ASN A 6 51.93 47.14 17.77
CA ASN A 6 52.99 46.10 17.80
C ASN A 6 54.13 46.24 18.85
N HIS A 7 54.73 45.22 19.47
CA HIS A 7 54.76 43.75 19.37
C HIS A 7 55.95 43.26 20.25
N ASN A 8 55.89 42.07 20.86
CA ASN A 8 56.97 41.06 21.06
C ASN A 8 56.60 40.11 22.22
N GLU A 9 56.31 38.83 21.99
CA GLU A 9 57.22 37.69 21.74
C GLU A 9 58.04 37.23 22.97
N GLY A 10 57.92 35.94 23.30
CA GLY A 10 58.82 35.27 24.25
C GLY A 10 58.17 34.12 25.01
N GLY A 11 58.08 32.94 24.37
CA GLY A 11 57.43 31.76 24.93
C GLY A 11 58.23 31.00 25.99
N ALA A 12 57.62 29.95 26.55
CA ALA A 12 58.28 28.70 26.92
C ALA A 12 57.27 27.62 27.33
N ARG A 13 57.31 26.51 26.59
CA ARG A 13 57.10 25.10 27.02
C ARG A 13 56.05 24.81 28.10
N MET A 14 54.92 24.26 27.68
CA MET A 14 54.17 23.28 28.48
C MET A 14 54.30 21.90 27.85
N LYS A 15 54.75 20.95 28.66
CA LYS A 15 55.01 19.55 28.31
C LYS A 15 53.76 18.71 28.60
N HIS A 16 53.54 17.68 27.78
CA HIS A 16 52.63 16.53 28.00
C HIS A 16 51.13 16.92 28.06
N LEU A 17 50.15 16.15 27.63
CA LEU A 17 49.99 14.71 27.49
C LEU A 17 49.16 14.40 26.23
N THR A 18 49.52 13.30 25.58
CA THR A 18 48.67 12.49 24.70
C THR A 18 47.33 12.15 25.33
N THR A 19 46.23 12.47 24.64
CA THR A 19 44.95 11.74 24.79
C THR A 19 44.34 11.57 23.41
N SER A 20 44.60 10.41 22.79
CA SER A 20 43.86 9.94 21.62
C SER A 20 42.38 9.83 21.97
N MET A 21 41.55 10.63 21.32
CA MET A 21 40.10 10.57 21.42
C MET A 21 39.61 9.46 20.47
N LEU A 22 39.34 8.27 21.02
CA LEU A 22 38.65 7.19 20.30
C LEU A 22 37.20 7.62 20.10
N VAL A 23 36.86 8.03 18.87
CA VAL A 23 35.47 8.22 18.44
C VAL A 23 34.89 6.83 18.16
N ALA A 24 34.22 6.24 19.15
CA ALA A 24 33.41 5.06 18.95
C ALA A 24 32.11 5.48 18.23
N GLY A 25 32.12 5.37 16.89
CA GLY A 25 30.92 5.53 16.08
C GLY A 25 30.00 4.34 16.29
N CYS A 26 29.00 4.48 17.17
CA CYS A 26 27.86 3.57 17.20
C CYS A 26 27.04 3.80 15.94
N LEU A 27 27.27 3.00 14.89
CA LEU A 27 26.31 2.84 13.81
C LEU A 27 25.04 2.22 14.40
N THR A 28 24.02 3.04 14.64
CA THR A 28 22.66 2.56 14.87
C THR A 28 22.15 2.01 13.55
N ALA A 29 22.30 0.71 13.34
CA ALA A 29 21.57 0.01 12.30
C ALA A 29 20.08 0.13 12.64
N PHE A 30 19.34 0.93 11.85
CA PHE A 30 17.89 0.89 11.84
C PHE A 30 17.50 -0.50 11.33
N THR A 31 17.25 -1.40 12.27
CA THR A 31 16.58 -2.65 11.95
C THR A 31 15.13 -2.26 11.65
N HIS A 32 14.77 -2.26 10.37
CA HIS A 32 13.37 -2.26 9.97
C HIS A 32 12.77 -3.54 10.53
N VAL A 33 12.12 -3.45 11.68
CA VAL A 33 11.19 -4.46 12.14
C VAL A 33 10.00 -4.37 11.19
N SER A 34 10.00 -5.21 10.15
CA SER A 34 8.77 -5.55 9.46
C SER A 34 7.90 -6.29 10.48
N VAL A 35 6.96 -5.57 11.07
CA VAL A 35 5.84 -6.21 11.76
C VAL A 35 5.05 -6.93 10.67
N ALA A 36 5.19 -8.26 10.60
CA ALA A 36 4.29 -9.07 9.80
C ALA A 36 2.88 -8.83 10.35
N THR A 37 2.04 -8.13 9.59
CA THR A 37 0.61 -8.00 9.87
C THR A 37 0.04 -9.40 9.84
N ALA A 38 -0.74 -9.77 10.87
CA ALA A 38 -1.46 -11.03 10.88
C ALA A 38 -2.23 -11.15 9.56
N ASP A 39 -1.93 -12.18 8.78
CA ASP A 39 -2.69 -12.55 7.60
C ASP A 39 -4.08 -12.98 8.08
N ASP A 40 -5.06 -12.08 8.00
CA ASP A 40 -6.45 -12.42 8.30
C ASP A 40 -7.12 -13.15 7.12
N GLY A 41 -6.38 -13.36 6.02
CA GLY A 41 -6.80 -14.04 4.80
C GLY A 41 -7.91 -13.33 4.02
N MET A 42 -8.53 -12.30 4.58
CA MET A 42 -9.66 -11.60 3.98
C MET A 42 -9.24 -10.43 3.10
N PHE A 43 -7.95 -10.08 3.11
CA PHE A 43 -7.37 -9.11 2.21
C PHE A 43 -6.32 -9.74 1.31
N ILE A 44 -6.41 -9.45 0.02
CA ILE A 44 -5.32 -9.65 -0.93
C ILE A 44 -4.49 -8.37 -0.92
N ILE A 45 -3.23 -8.49 -0.50
CA ILE A 45 -2.29 -7.37 -0.41
C ILE A 45 -1.29 -7.45 -1.58
N ARG A 46 -1.02 -6.29 -2.19
CA ARG A 46 0.07 -6.09 -3.15
C ARG A 46 0.78 -4.77 -2.87
N ASP A 47 2.08 -4.78 -3.05
CA ASP A 47 2.97 -3.64 -2.78
C ASP A 47 3.64 -3.22 -4.09
N THR A 48 3.87 -1.91 -4.26
CA THR A 48 4.65 -1.33 -5.36
C THR A 48 5.41 -0.09 -4.88
N THR A 49 6.45 0.30 -5.61
CA THR A 49 7.19 1.55 -5.41
C THR A 49 6.62 2.72 -6.21
N ASP A 50 5.63 2.46 -7.08
CA ASP A 50 4.93 3.53 -7.81
C ASP A 50 4.07 4.36 -6.86
N SER A 51 3.68 5.56 -7.28
CA SER A 51 2.79 6.39 -6.46
C SER A 51 1.37 5.80 -6.37
N PRO A 52 0.61 6.12 -5.31
CA PRO A 52 -0.80 5.73 -5.19
C PRO A 52 -1.65 6.13 -6.40
N ALA A 53 -1.37 7.29 -6.99
CA ALA A 53 -2.09 7.81 -8.14
C ALA A 53 -1.81 7.02 -9.42
N GLU A 54 -0.55 6.62 -9.64
CA GLU A 54 -0.17 5.78 -10.78
C GLU A 54 -0.82 4.40 -10.69
N LEU A 55 -0.81 3.79 -9.50
CA LEU A 55 -1.47 2.51 -9.27
C LEU A 55 -2.98 2.60 -9.48
N ALA A 56 -3.63 3.63 -8.93
CA ALA A 56 -5.07 3.86 -9.13
C ALA A 56 -5.42 4.05 -10.61
N ALA A 57 -4.59 4.78 -11.35
CA ALA A 57 -4.76 4.97 -12.79
C ALA A 57 -4.65 3.65 -13.56
N ARG A 58 -3.69 2.77 -13.24
CA ARG A 58 -3.59 1.46 -13.88
C ARG A 58 -4.80 0.57 -13.62
N ILE A 59 -5.29 0.52 -12.38
CA ILE A 59 -6.49 -0.25 -12.03
C ILE A 59 -7.72 0.27 -12.80
N ARG A 60 -7.89 1.60 -12.86
CA ARG A 60 -8.97 2.22 -13.64
C ARG A 60 -8.84 1.86 -15.12
N GLN A 61 -7.67 2.04 -15.71
CA GLN A 61 -7.41 1.72 -17.12
C GLN A 61 -7.67 0.25 -17.44
N TYR A 62 -7.28 -0.66 -16.55
CA TYR A 62 -7.60 -2.07 -16.71
C TYR A 62 -9.11 -2.28 -16.75
N ALA A 63 -9.85 -1.77 -15.75
CA ALA A 63 -11.29 -1.97 -15.64
C ALA A 63 -12.10 -1.29 -16.77
N GLU A 64 -11.60 -0.18 -17.33
CA GLU A 64 -12.22 0.51 -18.47
C GLU A 64 -11.82 -0.10 -19.82
N GLY A 65 -10.68 -0.80 -19.89
CA GLY A 65 -10.14 -1.39 -21.11
C GLY A 65 -10.58 -2.82 -21.40
N HIS A 66 -11.29 -3.47 -20.47
CA HIS A 66 -11.73 -4.86 -20.59
C HIS A 66 -13.25 -4.97 -20.45
N ASP A 67 -13.90 -5.61 -21.43
CA ASP A 67 -15.38 -5.69 -21.55
C ASP A 67 -16.06 -6.43 -20.40
N ASP A 68 -15.32 -7.26 -19.67
CA ASP A 68 -15.78 -8.06 -18.54
C ASP A 68 -15.62 -7.34 -17.19
N TRP A 69 -15.17 -6.08 -17.18
CA TRP A 69 -14.99 -5.27 -15.99
C TRP A 69 -15.78 -3.97 -16.06
N LEU A 70 -16.09 -3.43 -14.88
CA LEU A 70 -16.66 -2.08 -14.75
C LEU A 70 -15.88 -1.31 -13.71
N PHE A 71 -15.40 -0.13 -14.08
CA PHE A 71 -15.00 0.88 -13.13
C PHE A 71 -16.26 1.56 -12.57
N LEU A 72 -16.40 1.62 -11.24
CA LEU A 72 -17.59 2.18 -10.58
C LEU A 72 -17.30 3.49 -9.87
N SER A 73 -16.22 3.54 -9.07
CA SER A 73 -15.82 4.78 -8.40
C SER A 73 -14.38 4.75 -7.89
N GLU A 74 -13.86 5.95 -7.65
CA GLU A 74 -12.60 6.23 -6.98
C GLU A 74 -12.79 7.49 -6.14
N HIS A 75 -12.42 7.44 -4.87
CA HIS A 75 -12.55 8.58 -3.97
C HIS A 75 -11.38 8.69 -3.00
N PRO A 76 -10.84 9.91 -2.77
CA PRO A 76 -9.92 10.14 -1.68
C PRO A 76 -10.67 10.16 -0.35
N LEU A 77 -10.09 9.52 0.66
CA LEU A 77 -10.51 9.52 2.06
C LEU A 77 -9.35 9.99 2.94
N LYS A 78 -9.65 10.30 4.21
CA LYS A 78 -8.65 10.69 5.23
C LYS A 78 -7.72 11.80 4.71
N GLY A 79 -8.31 12.86 4.13
CA GLY A 79 -7.54 13.99 3.60
C GLY A 79 -6.67 13.68 2.37
N GLY A 80 -6.89 12.53 1.70
CA GLY A 80 -6.09 12.09 0.55
C GLY A 80 -5.08 10.98 0.87
N GLU A 81 -4.94 10.59 2.14
CA GLU A 81 -4.01 9.52 2.55
C GLU A 81 -4.46 8.13 2.09
N VAL A 82 -5.74 7.94 1.78
CA VAL A 82 -6.29 6.67 1.29
C VAL A 82 -7.14 6.95 0.06
N THR A 83 -6.90 6.22 -1.03
CA THR A 83 -7.80 6.19 -2.19
C THR A 83 -8.61 4.91 -2.14
N ILE A 84 -9.93 5.01 -2.00
CA ILE A 84 -10.82 3.86 -2.15
C ILE A 84 -11.23 3.73 -3.61
N MET A 85 -11.28 2.49 -4.09
CA MET A 85 -11.75 2.17 -5.45
C MET A 85 -12.80 1.07 -5.41
N LYS A 86 -13.73 1.15 -6.35
CA LYS A 86 -14.83 0.20 -6.55
C LYS A 86 -14.81 -0.25 -8.00
N ILE A 87 -14.63 -1.55 -8.22
CA ILE A 87 -14.70 -2.19 -9.54
C ILE A 87 -15.58 -3.43 -9.47
N CYS A 88 -16.26 -3.75 -10.57
CA CYS A 88 -17.13 -4.92 -10.67
C CYS A 88 -16.61 -5.87 -11.74
N TYR A 89 -16.79 -7.16 -11.50
CA TYR A 89 -16.62 -8.23 -12.48
C TYR A 89 -18.01 -8.85 -12.77
N PRO A 90 -18.83 -8.27 -13.67
CA PRO A 90 -20.18 -8.74 -13.97
C PRO A 90 -20.34 -10.25 -14.26
N PRO A 91 -19.36 -10.99 -14.82
CA PRO A 91 -19.53 -12.41 -15.10
C PRO A 91 -19.88 -13.32 -13.91
N ILE A 92 -19.74 -12.87 -12.65
CA ILE A 92 -20.22 -13.62 -11.47
C ILE A 92 -21.70 -13.39 -11.16
N GLY A 93 -22.34 -12.42 -11.82
CA GLY A 93 -23.74 -12.05 -11.60
C GLY A 93 -24.73 -13.23 -11.59
N PRO A 94 -24.64 -14.19 -12.54
CA PRO A 94 -25.55 -15.33 -12.56
C PRO A 94 -25.50 -16.20 -11.30
N ASP A 95 -24.33 -16.39 -10.69
CA ASP A 95 -24.21 -17.10 -9.42
C ASP A 95 -24.63 -16.16 -8.26
N PHE A 96 -24.14 -14.93 -8.25
CA PHE A 96 -24.43 -13.97 -7.18
C PHE A 96 -25.94 -13.73 -6.95
N PHE A 97 -26.69 -13.44 -8.02
CA PHE A 97 -28.11 -13.11 -7.92
C PHE A 97 -29.01 -14.34 -7.68
N GLN A 98 -28.47 -15.55 -7.69
CA GLN A 98 -29.19 -16.75 -7.23
C GLN A 98 -29.24 -16.89 -5.71
N ALA A 99 -28.35 -16.21 -4.96
CA ALA A 99 -28.34 -16.26 -3.51
C ALA A 99 -29.56 -15.52 -2.90
N ASP A 100 -29.59 -14.19 -3.05
CA ASP A 100 -30.69 -13.32 -2.62
C ASP A 100 -30.44 -11.92 -3.18
N MET A 101 -31.48 -11.20 -3.61
CA MET A 101 -31.34 -9.80 -4.02
C MET A 101 -30.78 -8.91 -2.91
N LYS A 102 -31.06 -9.18 -1.62
CA LYS A 102 -30.49 -8.39 -0.52
C LYS A 102 -28.97 -8.47 -0.43
N ALA A 103 -28.36 -9.53 -0.98
CA ALA A 103 -26.92 -9.66 -1.04
C ALA A 103 -26.27 -8.53 -1.83
N SER A 104 -27.01 -7.87 -2.75
CA SER A 104 -26.52 -6.74 -3.54
C SER A 104 -26.01 -5.57 -2.71
N ALA A 105 -26.37 -5.48 -1.41
CA ALA A 105 -25.80 -4.51 -0.49
C ALA A 105 -24.28 -4.69 -0.27
N MET A 106 -23.73 -5.86 -0.59
CA MET A 106 -22.30 -6.16 -0.54
C MET A 106 -21.56 -5.83 -1.85
N LEU A 107 -22.29 -5.47 -2.93
CA LEU A 107 -21.67 -5.14 -4.20
C LEU A 107 -20.99 -3.76 -4.17
N PRO A 108 -19.93 -3.57 -4.98
CA PRO A 108 -19.31 -4.58 -5.85
C PRO A 108 -18.40 -5.54 -5.08
N CYS A 109 -18.01 -6.65 -5.71
CA CYS A 109 -17.02 -7.58 -5.14
C CYS A 109 -15.60 -6.96 -5.07
N GLY A 110 -15.25 -6.08 -6.02
CA GLY A 110 -13.97 -5.37 -6.04
C GLY A 110 -13.99 -4.14 -5.15
N ASN A 111 -13.74 -4.36 -3.86
CA ASN A 111 -13.54 -3.29 -2.87
C ASN A 111 -12.04 -3.14 -2.60
N LEU A 112 -11.44 -2.05 -3.07
CA LEU A 112 -10.01 -1.80 -2.95
C LEU A 112 -9.72 -0.52 -2.17
N ALA A 113 -8.57 -0.49 -1.50
CA ALA A 113 -7.96 0.71 -0.95
C ALA A 113 -6.49 0.76 -1.36
N ILE A 114 -6.00 1.97 -1.66
CA ILE A 114 -4.61 2.25 -2.00
C ILE A 114 -4.11 3.33 -1.04
N TYR A 115 -2.94 3.12 -0.46
CA TYR A 115 -2.35 4.01 0.55
C TYR A 115 -0.84 3.82 0.61
N GLU A 116 -0.14 4.79 1.18
CA GLU A 116 1.29 4.67 1.45
C GLU A 116 1.54 4.14 2.86
N GLU A 117 2.53 3.27 2.99
CA GLU A 117 3.04 2.79 4.28
C GLU A 117 4.57 2.90 4.27
N GLY A 118 5.06 4.05 4.73
CA GLY A 118 6.48 4.41 4.56
C GLY A 118 6.77 4.77 3.10
N ASP A 119 7.80 4.18 2.53
CA ASP A 119 8.23 4.42 1.14
C ASP A 119 7.57 3.44 0.13
N ILE A 120 6.52 2.73 0.54
CA ILE A 120 5.82 1.72 -0.27
C ILE A 120 4.37 2.12 -0.45
N THR A 121 3.87 2.04 -1.69
CA THR A 121 2.44 2.06 -1.97
C THR A 121 1.87 0.67 -1.81
N ARG A 122 0.87 0.54 -0.96
CA ARG A 122 0.14 -0.70 -0.69
C ARG A 122 -1.28 -0.61 -1.23
N MET A 123 -1.72 -1.70 -1.84
CA MET A 123 -3.10 -1.94 -2.20
C MET A 123 -3.65 -3.10 -1.39
N SER A 124 -4.83 -2.90 -0.81
CA SER A 124 -5.63 -3.96 -0.19
C SER A 124 -6.94 -4.15 -0.96
N LEU A 125 -7.18 -5.37 -1.39
CA LEU A 125 -8.44 -5.81 -2.02
C LEU A 125 -9.14 -6.77 -1.05
N LEU A 126 -10.43 -6.55 -0.76
CA LEU A 126 -11.22 -7.57 -0.08
C LEU A 126 -11.26 -8.84 -0.93
N HIS A 127 -10.85 -9.97 -0.35
CA HIS A 127 -10.88 -11.25 -1.01
C HIS A 127 -12.32 -11.58 -1.43
N PRO A 128 -12.60 -12.00 -2.69
CA PRO A 128 -13.96 -12.22 -3.18
C PRO A 128 -14.86 -13.15 -2.33
N ARG A 129 -14.27 -14.01 -1.49
CA ARG A 129 -15.00 -14.87 -0.55
C ARG A 129 -15.72 -14.11 0.57
N PHE A 130 -15.40 -12.83 0.78
CA PHE A 130 -15.98 -12.02 1.87
C PHE A 130 -17.52 -11.99 1.82
N MET A 131 -18.11 -12.04 0.63
CA MET A 131 -19.56 -12.04 0.47
C MET A 131 -20.18 -13.30 1.09
N ASN A 132 -19.54 -14.46 0.89
CA ASN A 132 -19.97 -15.72 1.49
C ASN A 132 -19.67 -15.78 3.00
N GLU A 133 -18.59 -15.14 3.45
CA GLU A 133 -18.29 -15.03 4.89
C GLU A 133 -19.36 -14.20 5.62
N LEU A 134 -19.82 -13.09 5.02
CA LEU A 134 -20.86 -12.24 5.58
C LEU A 134 -22.28 -12.83 5.43
N TYR A 135 -22.51 -13.57 4.35
CA TYR A 135 -23.79 -14.20 4.05
C TYR A 135 -23.56 -15.61 3.48
N PRO A 136 -23.46 -16.64 4.33
CA PRO A 136 -23.18 -18.00 3.86
C PRO A 136 -24.26 -18.53 2.92
N ASP A 137 -23.88 -18.73 1.66
CA ASP A 137 -24.75 -19.23 0.59
C ASP A 137 -23.91 -19.91 -0.51
N PRO A 138 -24.27 -21.12 -0.96
CA PRO A 138 -23.46 -21.87 -1.93
C PRO A 138 -23.34 -21.17 -3.29
N ASN A 139 -24.26 -20.26 -3.64
CA ASN A 139 -24.13 -19.46 -4.85
C ASN A 139 -23.10 -18.32 -4.67
N LEU A 140 -22.98 -17.75 -3.46
CA LEU A 140 -21.94 -16.76 -3.16
C LEU A 140 -20.56 -17.39 -3.06
N GLU A 141 -20.45 -18.62 -2.55
CA GLU A 141 -19.21 -19.41 -2.61
C GLU A 141 -18.75 -19.56 -4.07
N ARG A 142 -19.62 -20.05 -4.97
CA ARG A 142 -19.31 -20.18 -6.40
C ARG A 142 -18.96 -18.85 -7.06
N ALA A 143 -19.68 -17.78 -6.71
CA ALA A 143 -19.38 -16.43 -7.20
C ALA A 143 -17.98 -15.97 -6.75
N GLY A 144 -17.60 -16.25 -5.50
CA GLY A 144 -16.28 -15.99 -4.94
C GLY A 144 -15.18 -16.79 -5.64
N ASP A 145 -15.40 -18.10 -5.82
CA ASP A 145 -14.45 -19.02 -6.50
C ASP A 145 -14.22 -18.62 -7.96
N LYS A 146 -15.26 -18.12 -8.64
CA LYS A 146 -15.16 -17.60 -10.01
C LYS A 146 -14.48 -16.23 -10.06
N ALA A 147 -14.75 -15.37 -9.08
CA ALA A 147 -14.17 -14.04 -9.01
C ALA A 147 -12.66 -14.07 -8.71
N LEU A 148 -12.22 -14.91 -7.77
CA LEU A 148 -10.83 -14.94 -7.30
C LEU A 148 -9.80 -14.99 -8.44
N PRO A 149 -9.82 -15.97 -9.36
CA PRO A 149 -8.83 -16.03 -10.43
C PRO A 149 -8.91 -14.83 -11.39
N ALA A 150 -10.09 -14.22 -11.58
CA ALA A 150 -10.23 -13.02 -12.39
C ALA A 150 -9.57 -11.80 -11.73
N PHE A 151 -9.75 -11.63 -10.41
CA PHE A 151 -9.06 -10.60 -9.65
C PHE A 151 -7.55 -10.83 -9.58
N GLU A 152 -7.10 -12.07 -9.39
CA GLU A 152 -5.68 -12.40 -9.39
C GLU A 152 -5.03 -12.07 -10.74
N ALA A 153 -5.64 -12.47 -11.86
CA ALA A 153 -5.13 -12.15 -13.20
C ALA A 153 -5.10 -10.64 -13.49
N MET A 154 -6.13 -9.90 -13.03
CA MET A 154 -6.13 -8.44 -13.11
C MET A 154 -4.99 -7.84 -12.31
N LEU A 155 -4.79 -8.30 -11.07
CA LEU A 155 -3.71 -7.82 -10.22
C LEU A 155 -2.33 -8.13 -10.80
N ASP A 156 -2.13 -9.33 -11.37
CA ASP A 156 -0.87 -9.66 -12.04
C ASP A 156 -0.61 -8.66 -13.17
N THR A 157 -1.61 -8.37 -14.02
CA THR A 157 -1.48 -7.38 -15.11
C THR A 157 -1.21 -5.95 -14.62
N VAL A 158 -1.82 -5.54 -13.51
CA VAL A 158 -1.69 -4.17 -12.97
C VAL A 158 -0.34 -3.94 -12.27
N PHE A 159 0.28 -5.01 -11.76
CA PHE A 159 1.52 -4.98 -10.99
C PHE A 159 2.76 -5.49 -11.74
N ASP A 160 2.59 -6.01 -12.95
CA ASP A 160 3.66 -6.25 -13.93
C ASP A 160 4.33 -4.94 -14.38
#